data_AF-A0A2I0EX53-F1
#
_entry.id   AF-A0A2I0EX53-F1
#
_cell.length_a   1.000
_cell.length_b   1.000
_cell.length_c   1.000
_cell.angle_alpha   90.00
_cell.angle_beta   90.00
_cell.angle_gamma   90.00
#
_symmetry.space_group_name_H-M   'P 1'
#
loop_
_entity.id
_entity.type
_entity.pdbx_description
1 polymer ?
#
loop_
_entity_poly.entity_id
_entity_poly.type
_entity_poly.pdbx_seq_one_letter_code
_entity_poly.pdbx_strand_id
1 'polypeptide(L)'
;MSKIIFNEHQRRTLEANPNVKTVSDRTIQYTPEFKVKAVNENLQGKGPAQIFAENGFDLTVIGSDKPKETLKRWRKTFRLYGEEGFWEERRGKGSTGRPSTEELSAEKKLEKAEARIKYLEAENELPKKARSTREAGEETQLTPAEKFEAINAVVRKFQLNNLVAALCQTAGVSRSGYYAWLEKVEQHAIREEQDYEDYLLLKSIYDAHRGKVGYRTFYMALAELLETPMNHKKILRLMRKFNLFAKIRRANPYKQIAKATQEHAVCPNLLNREFEQDEPGKVFVTDITYLPNRSGQMAYLSAVKDVATREIVAYEVTTTLTMEIVYHTLQKLKEALDDNVHPEAMIHSDQGFHYTHPEYQRRVKKMKLTQSMSRRGNCLDNAPIESFFGHFKDEVEFKQATSLAELKGLVDEYMAHYNETRKQWNLKKMTPAQYRSHLIAA
;
A
#
# COMPACT_ATOMS: atom_id res chain seq x y z
N MET A 1 32.99 8.80 29.94
CA MET A 1 33.01 7.75 28.90
C MET A 1 33.96 8.23 27.82
N SER A 2 34.85 7.39 27.27
CA SER A 2 35.80 7.87 26.25
C SER A 2 35.05 8.26 25.00
N LYS A 3 35.40 9.41 24.41
CA LYS A 3 34.79 9.93 23.18
C LYS A 3 35.26 9.20 21.91
N ILE A 4 36.20 8.25 22.05
CA ILE A 4 36.78 7.48 20.95
C ILE A 4 35.83 6.36 20.55
N ILE A 5 35.54 6.28 19.25
CA ILE A 5 34.79 5.18 18.61
C ILE A 5 35.80 4.38 17.80
N PHE A 6 35.92 3.08 18.09
CA PHE A 6 36.87 2.19 17.42
C PHE A 6 36.29 1.70 16.09
N ASN A 7 37.07 1.81 15.02
CA ASN A 7 36.72 1.21 13.73
C ASN A 7 36.94 -0.32 13.75
N GLU A 8 36.47 -1.02 12.72
CA GLU A 8 36.55 -2.49 12.68
C GLU A 8 37.98 -3.03 12.77
N HIS A 9 38.93 -2.40 12.10
CA HIS A 9 40.34 -2.78 12.15
C HIS A 9 40.93 -2.61 13.55
N GLN A 10 40.70 -1.45 14.18
CA GLN A 10 41.15 -1.17 15.55
C GLN A 10 40.57 -2.15 16.57
N ARG A 11 39.29 -2.56 16.40
CA ARG A 11 38.68 -3.57 17.27
C ARG A 11 39.37 -4.92 17.13
N ARG A 12 39.62 -5.39 15.90
CA ARG A 12 40.33 -6.66 15.67
C ARG A 12 41.74 -6.64 16.25
N THR A 13 42.46 -5.52 16.12
CA THR A 13 43.79 -5.35 16.72
C THR A 13 43.75 -5.40 18.24
N LEU A 14 42.75 -4.76 18.86
CA LEU A 14 42.57 -4.79 20.32
C LEU A 14 42.12 -6.16 20.83
N GLU A 15 41.26 -6.87 20.08
CA GLU A 15 40.80 -8.22 20.42
C GLU A 15 41.91 -9.27 20.31
N ALA A 16 42.94 -9.01 19.49
CA ALA A 16 44.12 -9.88 19.41
C ALA A 16 45.02 -9.79 20.66
N ASN A 17 44.84 -8.79 21.53
CA ASN A 17 45.63 -8.65 22.75
C ASN A 17 45.12 -9.60 23.85
N PRO A 18 45.97 -10.47 24.44
CA PRO A 18 45.57 -11.44 25.45
C PRO A 18 45.02 -10.81 26.75
N ASN A 19 45.29 -9.53 26.99
CA ASN A 19 44.79 -8.77 28.14
C ASN A 19 43.38 -8.19 27.93
N VAL A 20 42.78 -8.43 26.76
CA VAL A 20 41.44 -7.97 26.38
C VAL A 20 40.46 -9.14 26.37
N LYS A 21 39.33 -8.96 27.06
CA LYS A 21 38.25 -9.93 27.13
C LYS A 21 37.25 -9.76 25.98
N THR A 22 36.79 -8.52 25.75
CA THR A 22 35.89 -8.16 24.64
C THR A 22 36.07 -6.69 24.29
N VAL A 23 35.80 -6.32 23.03
CA VAL A 23 35.82 -4.93 22.56
C VAL A 23 34.49 -4.57 21.90
N SER A 24 33.90 -3.45 22.28
CA SER A 24 32.76 -2.85 21.58
C SER A 24 33.21 -1.64 20.75
N ASP A 25 32.27 -1.02 20.04
CA ASP A 25 32.50 0.25 19.34
C ASP A 25 33.08 1.37 20.24
N ARG A 26 32.84 1.32 21.56
CA ARG A 26 33.24 2.41 22.49
C ARG A 26 33.95 1.96 23.76
N THR A 27 33.96 0.66 24.07
CA THR A 27 34.49 0.15 25.35
C THR A 27 35.37 -1.07 25.16
N ILE A 28 36.49 -1.11 25.90
CA ILE A 28 37.36 -2.27 26.01
C ILE A 28 37.09 -2.92 27.37
N GLN A 29 36.76 -4.20 27.38
CA GLN A 29 36.73 -5.00 28.59
C GLN A 29 38.06 -5.73 28.74
N TYR A 30 38.67 -5.59 29.91
CA TYR A 30 39.96 -6.17 30.22
C TYR A 30 39.80 -7.45 31.04
N THR A 31 40.74 -8.37 30.89
CA THR A 31 40.79 -9.61 31.67
C THR A 31 41.05 -9.31 33.15
N PRO A 32 40.42 -10.03 34.11
CA PRO A 32 40.68 -9.85 35.53
C PRO A 32 42.16 -9.94 35.90
N GLU A 33 42.89 -10.86 35.28
CA GLU A 33 44.32 -11.10 35.46
C GLU A 33 45.13 -9.84 35.11
N PHE A 34 44.82 -9.20 33.98
CA PHE A 34 45.46 -7.95 33.60
C PHE A 34 45.14 -6.82 34.58
N LYS A 35 43.90 -6.73 35.08
CA LYS A 35 43.52 -5.69 36.06
C LYS A 35 44.35 -5.79 37.34
N VAL A 36 44.53 -7.01 37.86
CA VAL A 36 45.36 -7.27 39.06
C VAL A 36 46.80 -6.89 38.79
N LYS A 37 47.38 -7.41 37.69
CA LYS A 37 48.75 -7.12 37.27
C LYS A 37 48.99 -5.61 37.14
N ALA A 38 48.11 -4.90 36.45
CA ALA A 38 48.23 -3.46 36.22
C ALA A 38 48.17 -2.64 37.52
N VAL A 39 47.31 -3.02 38.48
CA VAL A 39 47.24 -2.34 39.78
C VAL A 39 48.52 -2.59 40.59
N ASN A 40 49.02 -3.82 40.63
CA ASN A 40 50.24 -4.17 41.35
C ASN A 40 51.47 -3.45 40.78
N GLU A 41 51.62 -3.42 39.45
CA GLU A 41 52.69 -2.66 38.77
C GLU A 41 52.59 -1.16 39.04
N ASN A 42 51.38 -0.61 39.17
CA ASN A 42 51.20 0.80 39.51
C ASN A 42 51.56 1.11 40.97
N LEU A 43 51.27 0.19 41.89
CA LEU A 43 51.68 0.32 43.30
C LEU A 43 53.20 0.26 43.45
N GLN A 44 53.88 -0.47 42.56
CA GLN A 44 55.35 -0.49 42.44
C GLN A 44 55.94 0.75 41.76
N GLY A 45 55.12 1.73 41.39
CA GLY A 45 55.56 3.03 40.86
C GLY A 45 55.57 3.16 39.34
N LYS A 46 55.18 2.14 38.57
CA LYS A 46 55.07 2.27 37.11
C LYS A 46 53.91 3.19 36.70
N GLY A 47 54.15 4.02 35.68
CA GLY A 47 53.15 4.96 35.15
C GLY A 47 52.01 4.25 34.39
N PRO A 48 50.77 4.78 34.39
CA PRO A 48 49.64 4.15 33.70
C PRO A 48 49.87 3.93 32.19
N ALA A 49 50.48 4.90 31.50
CA ALA A 49 50.78 4.78 30.08
C ALA A 49 51.83 3.69 29.81
N GLN A 50 52.83 3.59 30.67
CA GLN A 50 53.89 2.59 30.59
C GLN A 50 53.33 1.17 30.77
N ILE A 51 52.49 0.95 31.78
CA ILE A 51 51.85 -0.35 32.04
C ILE A 51 51.04 -0.82 30.83
N PHE A 52 50.27 0.07 30.21
CA PHE A 52 49.46 -0.29 29.05
C PHE A 52 50.33 -0.54 27.80
N ALA A 53 51.36 0.26 27.56
CA ALA A 53 52.28 0.05 26.45
C ALA A 53 53.05 -1.27 26.57
N GLU A 54 53.58 -1.59 27.76
CA GLU A 54 54.31 -2.85 28.03
C GLU A 54 53.42 -4.09 27.89
N ASN A 55 52.09 -3.94 28.04
CA ASN A 55 51.12 -5.02 27.90
C ASN A 55 50.40 -5.00 26.52
N GLY A 56 51.03 -4.38 25.51
CA GLY A 56 50.63 -4.48 24.11
C GLY A 56 49.47 -3.57 23.70
N PHE A 57 49.20 -2.50 24.43
CA PHE A 57 48.20 -1.51 24.04
C PHE A 57 48.84 -0.33 23.31
N ASP A 58 48.35 -0.04 22.11
CA ASP A 58 48.73 1.15 21.36
C ASP A 58 48.01 2.39 21.93
N LEU A 59 48.78 3.28 22.56
CA LEU A 59 48.28 4.52 23.18
C LEU A 59 47.72 5.53 22.18
N THR A 60 48.11 5.45 20.90
CA THR A 60 47.54 6.29 19.83
C THR A 60 46.11 5.85 19.49
N VAL A 61 45.83 4.56 19.64
CA VAL A 61 44.51 3.96 19.36
C VAL A 61 43.57 4.11 20.56
N ILE A 62 44.02 3.78 21.77
CA ILE A 62 43.14 3.81 22.96
C ILE A 62 43.03 5.20 23.62
N GLY A 63 43.91 6.13 23.25
CA GLY A 63 44.01 7.48 23.80
C GLY A 63 44.84 7.55 25.09
N SER A 64 45.63 8.62 25.22
CA SER A 64 46.59 8.82 26.32
C SER A 64 45.97 8.93 27.72
N ASP A 65 44.71 9.37 27.82
CA ASP A 65 44.00 9.51 29.10
C ASP A 65 43.32 8.21 29.56
N LYS A 66 43.07 7.29 28.64
CA LYS A 66 42.34 6.05 28.91
C LYS A 66 43.06 5.17 29.95
N PRO A 67 44.39 4.95 29.89
CA PRO A 67 45.11 4.22 30.94
C PRO A 67 44.96 4.87 32.32
N LYS A 68 45.07 6.20 32.39
CA LYS A 68 45.01 6.95 33.66
C LYS A 68 43.64 6.79 34.35
N GLU A 69 42.56 7.01 33.60
CA GLU A 69 41.20 6.84 34.14
C GLU A 69 40.90 5.39 34.54
N THR A 70 41.33 4.45 33.70
CA THR A 70 41.06 3.02 33.89
C THR A 70 41.75 2.52 35.16
N LEU A 71 43.03 2.85 35.32
CA LEU A 71 43.81 2.47 36.49
C LEU A 71 43.33 3.15 37.78
N LYS A 72 42.89 4.42 37.71
CA LYS A 72 42.23 5.10 38.84
C LYS A 72 41.00 4.33 39.33
N ARG A 73 40.19 3.81 38.41
CA ARG A 73 39.00 3.00 38.75
C ARG A 73 39.41 1.66 39.35
N TRP A 74 40.38 0.96 38.75
CA TRP A 74 40.84 -0.34 39.25
C TRP A 74 41.48 -0.24 40.64
N ARG A 75 42.29 0.78 40.92
CA ARG A 75 42.83 1.02 42.27
C ARG A 75 41.74 1.22 43.31
N LYS A 76 40.63 1.87 42.94
CA LYS A 76 39.48 2.03 43.86
C LYS A 76 38.82 0.68 44.15
N THR A 77 38.59 -0.14 43.13
CA THR A 77 38.02 -1.49 43.29
C THR A 77 38.94 -2.37 44.14
N PHE A 78 40.23 -2.41 43.82
CA PHE A 78 41.23 -3.20 44.55
C PHE A 78 41.34 -2.81 46.03
N ARG A 79 41.24 -1.51 46.34
CA ARG A 79 41.24 -1.03 47.75
C ARG A 79 39.99 -1.46 48.54
N LEU A 80 38.84 -1.59 47.87
CA LEU A 80 37.57 -1.89 48.53
C LEU A 80 37.31 -3.39 48.68
N TYR A 81 37.74 -4.18 47.69
CA TYR A 81 37.34 -5.58 47.52
C TYR A 81 38.53 -6.53 47.28
N GLY A 82 39.77 -6.04 47.35
CA GLY A 82 40.95 -6.85 47.06
C GLY A 82 41.02 -7.35 45.62
N GLU A 83 41.77 -8.44 45.41
CA GLU A 83 41.91 -9.10 44.10
C GLU A 83 40.60 -9.76 43.64
N GLU A 84 39.85 -10.36 44.57
CA GLU A 84 38.58 -11.05 44.32
C GLU A 84 37.54 -10.12 43.68
N GLY A 85 37.56 -8.83 44.02
CA GLY A 85 36.68 -7.82 43.46
C GLY A 85 36.73 -7.67 41.94
N PHE A 86 37.81 -8.11 41.27
CA PHE A 86 37.88 -8.11 39.80
C PHE A 86 37.26 -9.34 39.14
N TRP A 87 37.15 -10.44 39.88
CA TRP A 87 36.55 -11.70 39.44
C TRP A 87 35.03 -11.70 39.64
N GLU A 88 34.56 -11.00 40.68
CA GLU A 88 33.14 -10.88 41.02
C GLU A 88 32.41 -9.72 40.31
N GLU A 89 33.12 -8.89 39.55
CA GLU A 89 32.58 -7.68 38.90
C GLU A 89 31.58 -8.04 37.77
N ARG A 90 30.33 -8.39 38.13
CA ARG A 90 29.23 -8.65 37.19
C ARG A 90 28.66 -7.35 36.63
N ARG A 91 29.34 -6.75 35.65
CA ARG A 91 28.74 -5.71 34.78
C ARG A 91 28.33 -6.31 33.45
N GLY A 92 27.06 -6.73 33.36
CA GLY A 92 26.43 -7.23 32.14
C GLY A 92 24.90 -7.08 32.18
N LYS A 93 24.26 -7.15 31.01
CA LYS A 93 22.79 -7.11 30.80
C LYS A 93 22.11 -8.12 31.75
N GLY A 94 21.60 -7.64 32.89
CA GLY A 94 21.13 -8.47 34.00
C GLY A 94 21.51 -7.95 35.39
N SER A 95 22.42 -6.98 35.49
CA SER A 95 22.67 -6.26 36.75
C SER A 95 21.44 -5.46 37.16
N THR A 96 20.78 -5.90 38.24
CA THR A 96 20.04 -4.98 39.11
C THR A 96 21.08 -3.98 39.62
N GLY A 97 20.85 -2.69 39.39
CA GLY A 97 21.79 -1.65 39.80
C GLY A 97 22.09 -1.71 41.30
N ARG A 98 23.12 -0.96 41.73
CA ARG A 98 23.46 -0.75 43.15
C ARG A 98 22.16 -0.52 43.95
N PRO A 99 21.85 -1.32 44.99
CA PRO A 99 20.72 -1.03 45.86
C PRO A 99 20.88 0.39 46.41
N SER A 100 19.87 1.23 46.22
CA SER A 100 19.79 2.53 46.87
C SER A 100 19.57 2.28 48.36
N THR A 101 20.56 2.61 49.19
CA THR A 101 20.46 2.59 50.66
C THR A 101 19.84 3.87 51.23
N GLU A 102 19.19 4.71 50.42
CA GLU A 102 18.38 5.81 50.95
C GLU A 102 16.98 5.30 51.31
N GLU A 103 16.68 5.26 52.61
CA GLU A 103 15.29 5.19 53.07
C GLU A 103 14.51 6.36 52.46
N LEU A 104 13.47 6.05 51.69
CA LEU A 104 12.62 7.07 51.07
C LEU A 104 12.02 7.97 52.16
N SER A 105 12.25 9.29 52.06
CA SER A 105 11.57 10.33 52.85
C SER A 105 10.06 10.07 52.91
N ALA A 106 9.44 10.37 54.05
CA ALA A 106 8.00 10.24 54.26
C ALA A 106 7.18 10.96 53.17
N GLU A 107 7.66 12.11 52.70
CA GLU A 107 7.04 12.87 51.61
C GLU A 107 7.04 12.09 50.28
N LYS A 108 8.15 11.42 49.93
CA LYS A 108 8.22 10.56 48.74
C LYS A 108 7.36 9.31 48.86
N LYS A 109 7.15 8.79 50.07
CA LYS A 109 6.24 7.67 50.32
C LYS A 109 4.79 8.11 50.13
N LEU A 110 4.43 9.30 50.61
CA LEU A 110 3.11 9.91 50.42
C LEU A 110 2.83 10.16 48.93
N GLU A 111 3.75 10.79 48.22
CA GLU A 111 3.64 11.06 46.77
C GLU A 111 3.42 9.76 45.96
N LYS A 112 4.14 8.68 46.31
CA LYS A 112 3.94 7.35 45.70
C LYS A 112 2.58 6.74 46.04
N ALA A 113 2.11 6.89 47.27
CA ALA A 113 0.81 6.36 47.69
C ALA A 113 -0.34 7.10 46.99
N GLU A 114 -0.27 8.43 46.89
CA GLU A 114 -1.24 9.24 46.15
C GLU A 114 -1.26 8.90 44.66
N ALA A 115 -0.10 8.72 44.03
CA ALA A 115 -0.02 8.30 42.64
C ALA A 115 -0.58 6.90 42.42
N ARG A 116 -0.39 5.98 43.38
CA ARG A 116 -1.00 4.65 43.37
C ARG A 116 -2.52 4.72 43.46
N ILE A 117 -3.07 5.54 44.36
CA ILE A 117 -4.52 5.74 44.47
C ILE A 117 -5.08 6.27 43.14
N LYS A 118 -4.45 7.30 42.56
CA LYS A 118 -4.85 7.88 41.27
C LYS A 118 -4.77 6.86 40.12
N TYR A 119 -3.76 5.99 40.11
CA TYR A 119 -3.69 4.88 39.15
C TYR A 119 -4.85 3.90 39.35
N LEU A 120 -5.11 3.45 40.58
CA LEU A 120 -6.19 2.52 40.89
C LEU A 120 -7.58 3.11 40.57
N GLU A 121 -7.76 4.42 40.75
CA GLU A 121 -8.96 5.14 40.33
C GLU A 121 -9.14 5.11 38.80
N ALA A 122 -8.09 5.46 38.04
CA ALA A 122 -8.13 5.40 36.58
C ALA A 122 -8.27 3.95 36.04
N GLU A 123 -7.63 3.00 36.70
CA GLU A 123 -7.75 1.56 36.44
C GLU A 123 -9.16 1.06 36.73
N ASN A 124 -9.92 1.67 37.66
CA ASN A 124 -11.33 1.38 37.87
C ASN A 124 -12.27 2.10 36.89
N GLU A 125 -11.84 3.21 36.29
CA GLU A 125 -12.61 3.94 35.26
C GLU A 125 -12.52 3.29 33.87
N LEU A 126 -11.35 2.77 33.48
CA LEU A 126 -11.15 2.07 32.20
C LEU A 126 -12.08 0.85 31.97
N PRO A 127 -12.23 -0.10 32.92
CA PRO A 127 -13.14 -1.22 32.77
C PRO A 127 -14.59 -0.77 32.71
N LYS A 128 -14.98 0.40 33.23
CA LYS A 128 -16.35 0.93 33.02
C LYS A 128 -16.60 1.33 31.57
N LYS A 129 -15.59 1.83 30.84
CA LYS A 129 -15.68 2.10 29.39
C LYS A 129 -15.59 0.82 28.55
N ALA A 130 -14.70 -0.11 28.91
CA ALA A 130 -14.49 -1.38 28.20
C ALA A 130 -15.58 -2.44 28.45
N ARG A 131 -16.32 -2.37 29.59
CA ARG A 131 -17.46 -3.27 29.89
C ARG A 131 -18.64 -3.12 28.95
N SER A 132 -18.73 -2.03 28.18
CA SER A 132 -19.78 -1.87 27.15
C SER A 132 -19.61 -2.81 25.95
N THR A 133 -18.46 -3.48 25.82
CA THR A 133 -18.05 -4.21 24.61
C THR A 133 -17.58 -5.65 24.85
N ARG A 134 -17.63 -6.18 26.08
CA ARG A 134 -17.18 -7.56 26.41
C ARG A 134 -18.29 -8.35 27.09
N GLU A 135 -18.47 -9.61 26.68
CA GLU A 135 -19.51 -10.52 27.20
C GLU A 135 -19.34 -10.78 28.70
N ALA A 136 -20.48 -10.93 29.39
CA ALA A 136 -20.54 -11.09 30.83
C ALA A 136 -20.01 -12.47 31.26
N GLY A 137 -18.84 -12.52 31.92
CA GLY A 137 -18.37 -13.75 32.59
C GLY A 137 -16.86 -13.92 32.76
N GLU A 138 -16.00 -13.17 32.05
CA GLU A 138 -14.54 -13.32 32.19
C GLU A 138 -13.93 -12.42 33.28
N GLU A 139 -13.09 -13.02 34.13
CA GLU A 139 -12.31 -12.29 35.13
C GLU A 139 -11.43 -11.21 34.48
N THR A 140 -11.57 -10.00 35.00
CA THR A 140 -11.28 -8.74 34.32
C THR A 140 -9.80 -8.35 34.45
N GLN A 141 -8.88 -9.04 33.79
CA GLN A 141 -7.49 -8.56 33.69
C GLN A 141 -7.29 -7.65 32.47
N LEU A 142 -6.89 -6.40 32.71
CA LEU A 142 -6.52 -5.46 31.66
C LEU A 142 -5.31 -5.98 30.87
N THR A 143 -5.37 -5.84 29.54
CA THR A 143 -4.23 -6.10 28.67
C THR A 143 -3.09 -5.11 28.96
N PRO A 144 -1.83 -5.45 28.64
CA PRO A 144 -0.71 -4.52 28.82
C PRO A 144 -0.90 -3.17 28.11
N ALA A 145 -1.58 -3.14 26.96
CA ALA A 145 -1.87 -1.90 26.22
C ALA A 145 -2.87 -1.01 26.96
N GLU A 146 -3.96 -1.58 27.49
CA GLU A 146 -4.95 -0.84 28.28
C GLU A 146 -4.33 -0.30 29.57
N LYS A 147 -3.41 -1.06 30.20
CA LYS A 147 -2.64 -0.60 31.35
C LYS A 147 -1.74 0.59 30.99
N PHE A 148 -1.07 0.56 29.83
CA PHE A 148 -0.27 1.70 29.38
C PHE A 148 -1.13 2.93 29.07
N GLU A 149 -2.33 2.73 28.52
CA GLU A 149 -3.30 3.81 28.28
C GLU A 149 -3.76 4.46 29.61
N ALA A 150 -4.05 3.64 30.63
CA ALA A 150 -4.34 4.10 32.00
C ALA A 150 -3.24 4.99 32.56
N ILE A 151 -2.00 4.48 32.48
CA ILE A 151 -0.81 5.17 32.99
C ILE A 151 -0.65 6.50 32.26
N ASN A 152 -0.76 6.52 30.92
CA ASN A 152 -0.59 7.73 30.12
C ASN A 152 -1.68 8.78 30.44
N ALA A 153 -2.93 8.34 30.63
CA ALA A 153 -4.03 9.23 31.01
C ALA A 153 -3.80 9.89 32.38
N VAL A 154 -3.38 9.11 33.38
CA VAL A 154 -3.05 9.61 34.73
C VAL A 154 -1.85 10.55 34.69
N VAL A 155 -0.79 10.16 33.98
CA VAL A 155 0.44 10.97 33.85
C VAL A 155 0.13 12.31 33.19
N ARG A 156 -0.67 12.33 32.12
CA ARG A 156 -1.07 13.57 31.43
C ARG A 156 -2.01 14.44 32.26
N LYS A 157 -3.04 13.84 32.88
CA LYS A 157 -4.06 14.57 33.66
C LYS A 157 -3.49 15.21 34.93
N PHE A 158 -2.58 14.52 35.60
CA PHE A 158 -2.03 14.96 36.89
C PHE A 158 -0.55 15.38 36.82
N GLN A 159 0.03 15.44 35.62
CA GLN A 159 1.43 15.84 35.36
C GLN A 159 2.49 15.01 36.11
N LEU A 160 2.23 13.71 36.33
CA LEU A 160 3.06 12.81 37.15
C LEU A 160 4.21 12.15 36.35
N ASN A 161 4.94 12.92 35.54
CA ASN A 161 5.98 12.41 34.64
C ASN A 161 7.13 11.68 35.38
N ASN A 162 7.42 12.10 36.61
CA ASN A 162 8.43 11.51 37.51
C ASN A 162 8.00 10.16 38.11
N LEU A 163 6.71 9.79 38.06
CA LEU A 163 6.16 8.61 38.72
C LEU A 163 5.81 7.46 37.76
N VAL A 164 6.09 7.60 36.46
CA VAL A 164 5.87 6.55 35.44
C VAL A 164 6.42 5.19 35.87
N ALA A 165 7.60 5.15 36.51
CA ALA A 165 8.20 3.92 37.01
C ALA A 165 7.36 3.25 38.12
N ALA A 166 6.82 4.04 39.05
CA ALA A 166 5.97 3.55 40.13
C ALA A 166 4.60 3.10 39.62
N LEU A 167 4.04 3.81 38.65
CA LEU A 167 2.78 3.47 37.99
C LEU A 167 2.91 2.14 37.19
N CYS A 168 3.99 1.98 36.42
CA CYS A 168 4.27 0.74 35.70
C CYS A 168 4.44 -0.45 36.64
N GLN A 169 5.16 -0.25 37.76
CA GLN A 169 5.34 -1.29 38.78
C GLN A 169 4.00 -1.69 39.43
N THR A 170 3.15 -0.71 39.73
CA THR A 170 1.80 -0.94 40.29
C THR A 170 0.94 -1.74 39.32
N ALA A 171 1.00 -1.41 38.03
CA ALA A 171 0.27 -2.07 36.95
C ALA A 171 0.82 -3.46 36.56
N GLY A 172 2.01 -3.84 37.05
CA GLY A 172 2.69 -5.08 36.68
C GLY A 172 3.23 -5.09 35.25
N VAL A 173 3.56 -3.92 34.68
CA VAL A 173 4.11 -3.78 33.32
C VAL A 173 5.50 -3.13 33.34
N SER A 174 6.28 -3.33 32.28
CA SER A 174 7.63 -2.76 32.21
C SER A 174 7.61 -1.29 31.78
N ARG A 175 8.50 -0.48 32.37
CA ARG A 175 8.71 0.93 31.99
C ARG A 175 9.18 1.07 30.53
N SER A 176 10.02 0.16 30.06
CA SER A 176 10.46 0.12 28.65
C SER A 176 9.29 -0.17 27.71
N GLY A 177 8.36 -1.06 28.11
CA GLY A 177 7.14 -1.33 27.38
C GLY A 177 6.23 -0.10 27.26
N TYR A 178 6.10 0.68 28.33
CA TYR A 178 5.30 1.92 28.32
C TYR A 178 5.82 2.93 27.30
N TYR A 179 7.12 3.23 27.28
CA TYR A 179 7.66 4.19 26.31
C TYR A 179 7.63 3.65 24.88
N ALA A 180 7.86 2.35 24.67
CA ALA A 180 7.69 1.73 23.36
C ALA A 180 6.24 1.77 22.87
N TRP A 181 5.27 1.64 23.77
CA TRP A 181 3.85 1.84 23.47
C TRP A 181 3.55 3.30 23.14
N LEU A 182 4.09 4.26 23.91
CA LEU A 182 3.88 5.69 23.68
C LEU A 182 4.41 6.12 22.30
N GLU A 183 5.62 5.68 21.94
CA GLU A 183 6.19 5.92 20.62
C GLU A 183 5.31 5.34 19.50
N LYS A 184 4.81 4.11 19.69
CA LYS A 184 3.88 3.50 18.72
C LYS A 184 2.57 4.26 18.60
N VAL A 185 2.02 4.79 19.70
CA VAL A 185 0.80 5.60 19.68
C VAL A 185 1.01 6.90 18.92
N GLU A 186 2.14 7.57 19.13
CA GLU A 186 2.50 8.78 18.37
C GLU A 186 2.68 8.48 16.88
N GLN A 187 3.42 7.41 16.55
CA GLN A 187 3.58 6.96 15.17
C GLN A 187 2.23 6.60 14.53
N HIS A 188 1.32 5.97 15.28
CA HIS A 188 -0.03 5.66 14.81
C HIS A 188 -0.84 6.93 14.57
N ALA A 189 -0.78 7.92 15.46
CA ALA A 189 -1.47 9.20 15.28
C ALA A 189 -0.98 9.94 14.03
N ILE A 190 0.34 10.03 13.84
CA ILE A 190 0.95 10.63 12.63
C ILE A 190 0.48 9.89 11.37
N ARG A 191 0.44 8.56 11.43
CA ARG A 191 -0.02 7.74 10.30
C ARG A 191 -1.51 7.93 10.03
N GLU A 192 -2.33 8.08 11.05
CA GLU A 192 -3.77 8.35 10.92
C GLU A 192 -4.02 9.70 10.25
N GLU A 193 -3.25 10.73 10.62
CA GLU A 193 -3.31 12.05 9.98
C GLU A 193 -2.89 11.98 8.51
N GLN A 194 -1.77 11.32 8.20
CA GLN A 194 -1.33 11.08 6.82
C GLN A 194 -2.36 10.28 6.00
N ASP A 195 -2.96 9.27 6.62
CA ASP A 195 -4.03 8.48 5.98
C ASP A 195 -5.25 9.32 5.65
N TYR A 196 -5.57 10.30 6.49
CA TYR A 196 -6.69 11.21 6.28
C TYR A 196 -6.42 12.18 5.13
N GLU A 197 -5.22 12.76 5.06
CA GLU A 197 -4.80 13.60 3.93
C GLU A 197 -4.81 12.83 2.60
N ASP A 198 -4.25 11.63 2.59
CA ASP A 198 -4.31 10.74 1.44
C ASP A 198 -5.76 10.39 1.06
N TYR A 199 -6.63 10.21 2.06
CA TYR A 199 -8.04 9.97 1.83
C TYR A 199 -8.73 11.18 1.19
N LEU A 200 -8.43 12.41 1.60
CA LEU A 200 -9.00 13.60 0.98
C LEU A 200 -8.66 13.68 -0.51
N LEU A 201 -7.41 13.34 -0.87
CA LEU A 201 -7.00 13.24 -2.27
C LEU A 201 -7.73 12.11 -3.02
N LEU A 202 -7.87 10.93 -2.41
CA LEU A 202 -8.66 9.86 -3.03
C LEU A 202 -10.14 10.25 -3.14
N LYS A 203 -10.68 11.01 -2.19
CA LYS A 203 -12.08 11.44 -2.17
C LYS A 203 -12.36 12.43 -3.29
N SER A 204 -11.47 13.38 -3.55
CA SER A 204 -11.63 14.34 -4.65
C SER A 204 -11.69 13.62 -6.00
N ILE A 205 -10.81 12.64 -6.24
CA ILE A 205 -10.83 11.79 -7.44
C ILE A 205 -12.13 10.96 -7.49
N TYR A 206 -12.52 10.36 -6.36
CA TYR A 206 -13.74 9.56 -6.28
C TYR A 206 -14.99 10.36 -6.65
N ASP A 207 -15.09 11.59 -6.17
CA ASP A 207 -16.23 12.48 -6.41
C ASP A 207 -16.25 13.02 -7.84
N ALA A 208 -15.09 13.39 -8.39
CA ALA A 208 -14.95 13.75 -9.80
C ALA A 208 -15.48 12.64 -10.73
N HIS A 209 -15.26 11.38 -10.36
CA HIS A 209 -15.79 10.21 -11.08
C HIS A 209 -17.14 9.67 -10.54
N ARG A 210 -17.89 10.46 -9.76
CA ARG A 210 -19.23 10.13 -9.22
C ARG A 210 -19.30 8.80 -8.44
N GLY A 211 -18.17 8.35 -7.90
CA GLY A 211 -18.04 7.09 -7.17
C GLY A 211 -18.01 5.82 -8.03
N LYS A 212 -17.66 5.94 -9.31
CA LYS A 212 -17.57 4.82 -10.25
C LYS A 212 -16.15 4.24 -10.38
N VAL A 213 -15.20 4.67 -9.55
CA VAL A 213 -13.78 4.29 -9.64
C VAL A 213 -13.35 3.24 -8.64
N GLY A 214 -12.36 2.44 -9.04
CA GLY A 214 -11.66 1.49 -8.19
C GLY A 214 -10.16 1.79 -8.10
N TYR A 215 -9.41 0.92 -7.41
CA TYR A 215 -7.99 1.15 -7.09
C TYR A 215 -7.10 1.37 -8.32
N ARG A 216 -7.39 0.72 -9.46
CA ARG A 216 -6.61 0.89 -10.70
C ARG A 216 -6.74 2.30 -11.25
N THR A 217 -7.96 2.84 -11.27
CA THR A 217 -8.22 4.20 -11.72
C THR A 217 -7.60 5.21 -10.76
N PHE A 218 -7.72 5.00 -9.44
CA PHE A 218 -7.01 5.81 -8.46
C PHE A 218 -5.51 5.83 -8.72
N TYR A 219 -4.89 4.67 -8.92
CA TYR A 219 -3.45 4.59 -9.19
C TYR A 219 -3.07 5.39 -10.45
N MET A 220 -3.84 5.25 -11.54
CA MET A 220 -3.55 5.97 -12.79
C MET A 220 -3.71 7.48 -12.64
N ALA A 221 -4.77 7.95 -11.97
CA ALA A 221 -4.98 9.37 -11.68
C ALA A 221 -3.88 9.93 -10.77
N LEU A 222 -3.49 9.20 -9.72
CA LEU A 222 -2.42 9.61 -8.81
C LEU A 222 -1.05 9.65 -9.49
N ALA A 223 -0.80 8.77 -10.46
CA ALA A 223 0.44 8.77 -11.23
C ALA A 223 0.58 9.97 -12.19
N GLU A 224 -0.51 10.68 -12.48
CA GLU A 224 -0.47 11.95 -13.21
C GLU A 224 -0.27 13.14 -12.27
N LEU A 225 -0.88 13.09 -11.09
CA LEU A 225 -0.88 14.19 -10.14
C LEU A 225 0.39 14.25 -9.28
N LEU A 226 1.06 13.11 -9.07
CA LEU A 226 2.19 12.97 -8.14
C LEU A 226 3.41 12.43 -8.85
N GLU A 227 4.58 13.00 -8.54
CA GLU A 227 5.88 12.46 -9.00
C GLU A 227 6.10 11.03 -8.51
N THR A 228 5.71 10.75 -7.26
CA THR A 228 5.75 9.40 -6.68
C THR A 228 4.34 8.95 -6.35
N PRO A 229 3.69 8.15 -7.22
CA PRO A 229 2.33 7.70 -6.99
C PRO A 229 2.23 6.79 -5.76
N MET A 230 1.09 6.89 -5.09
CA MET A 230 0.76 6.03 -3.97
C MET A 230 0.76 4.56 -4.39
N ASN A 231 1.41 3.69 -3.59
CA ASN A 231 1.39 2.25 -3.84
C ASN A 231 -0.06 1.71 -3.84
N HIS A 232 -0.41 0.86 -4.81
CA HIS A 232 -1.73 0.25 -4.95
C HIS A 232 -2.21 -0.47 -3.67
N LYS A 233 -1.31 -1.04 -2.85
CA LYS A 233 -1.64 -1.65 -1.56
C LYS A 233 -2.10 -0.61 -0.53
N LYS A 234 -1.48 0.58 -0.52
CA LYS A 234 -1.88 1.69 0.35
C LYS A 234 -3.25 2.22 -0.08
N ILE A 235 -3.46 2.41 -1.39
CA ILE A 235 -4.77 2.79 -1.95
C ILE A 235 -5.85 1.81 -1.51
N LEU A 236 -5.64 0.50 -1.70
CA LEU A 236 -6.59 -0.54 -1.30
C LEU A 236 -6.91 -0.52 0.20
N ARG A 237 -5.89 -0.30 1.05
CA ARG A 237 -6.07 -0.20 2.50
C ARG A 237 -6.90 1.03 2.87
N LEU A 238 -6.64 2.19 2.27
CA LEU A 238 -7.40 3.42 2.50
C LEU A 238 -8.83 3.29 1.99
N MET A 239 -9.03 2.68 0.81
CA MET A 239 -10.38 2.40 0.30
C MET A 239 -11.21 1.57 1.28
N ARG A 240 -10.62 0.53 1.89
CA ARG A 240 -11.28 -0.29 2.92
C ARG A 240 -11.54 0.50 4.21
N LYS A 241 -10.57 1.28 4.66
CA LYS A 241 -10.65 2.09 5.89
C LYS A 241 -11.76 3.15 5.79
N PHE A 242 -11.89 3.80 4.65
CA PHE A 242 -12.83 4.91 4.42
C PHE A 242 -14.04 4.54 3.56
N ASN A 243 -14.29 3.25 3.33
CA ASN A 243 -15.44 2.73 2.58
C ASN A 243 -15.60 3.29 1.14
N LEU A 244 -14.49 3.52 0.44
CA LEU A 244 -14.47 3.93 -0.97
C LEU A 244 -14.61 2.70 -1.88
N PHE A 245 -15.83 2.30 -2.20
CA PHE A 245 -16.11 1.17 -3.09
C PHE A 245 -16.83 1.61 -4.35
N ALA A 246 -16.36 1.15 -5.52
CA ALA A 246 -17.02 1.40 -6.79
C ALA A 246 -18.50 0.99 -6.73
N LYS A 247 -19.40 1.90 -7.13
CA LYS A 247 -20.84 1.63 -7.16
C LYS A 247 -21.25 0.69 -8.30
N ILE A 248 -20.42 0.58 -9.34
CA ILE A 248 -20.65 -0.21 -10.56
C ILE A 248 -19.98 -1.59 -10.47
N ARG A 249 -20.42 -2.54 -11.32
CA ARG A 249 -19.84 -3.90 -11.47
C ARG A 249 -19.66 -4.70 -10.18
N ARG A 250 -20.58 -4.53 -9.22
CA ARG A 250 -20.65 -5.44 -8.07
C ARG A 250 -20.96 -6.84 -8.57
N ALA A 251 -20.26 -7.85 -8.04
CA ALA A 251 -20.51 -9.24 -8.37
C ALA A 251 -21.98 -9.55 -8.09
N ASN A 252 -22.74 -9.87 -9.15
CA ASN A 252 -24.12 -10.33 -9.03
C ASN A 252 -24.09 -11.86 -9.03
N PRO A 253 -24.36 -12.54 -7.89
CA PRO A 253 -24.30 -14.00 -7.78
C PRO A 253 -25.22 -14.71 -8.78
N TYR A 254 -26.36 -14.11 -9.12
CA TYR A 254 -27.41 -14.72 -9.95
C TYR A 254 -27.05 -14.79 -11.45
N LYS A 255 -26.14 -13.94 -11.93
CA LYS A 255 -25.70 -13.96 -13.35
C LYS A 255 -24.71 -15.08 -13.67
N GLN A 256 -24.15 -15.77 -12.67
CA GLN A 256 -23.22 -16.88 -12.88
C GLN A 256 -23.90 -18.21 -13.24
N ILE A 257 -25.23 -18.29 -13.10
CA ILE A 257 -25.97 -19.56 -13.15
C ILE A 257 -26.56 -19.86 -14.54
N ALA A 258 -26.64 -18.89 -15.45
CA ALA A 258 -27.30 -19.07 -16.74
C ALA A 258 -26.31 -19.06 -17.91
N LYS A 259 -25.92 -20.25 -18.41
CA LYS A 259 -25.39 -20.42 -19.78
C LYS A 259 -25.36 -21.89 -20.21
N ALA A 260 -26.13 -22.21 -21.25
CA ALA A 260 -25.69 -22.82 -22.51
C ALA A 260 -26.86 -23.55 -23.19
N THR A 261 -27.16 -23.22 -24.45
CA THR A 261 -27.83 -24.15 -25.38
C THR A 261 -27.44 -23.87 -26.83
N GLN A 262 -27.64 -24.90 -27.64
CA GLN A 262 -26.81 -25.36 -28.77
C GLN A 262 -27.05 -24.71 -30.15
N GLU A 263 -26.26 -25.20 -31.10
CA GLU A 263 -25.66 -24.54 -32.26
C GLU A 263 -26.43 -24.72 -33.58
N HIS A 264 -26.31 -23.74 -34.51
CA HIS A 264 -26.32 -23.95 -35.96
C HIS A 264 -25.46 -22.86 -36.65
N ALA A 265 -24.72 -23.22 -37.70
CA ALA A 265 -23.70 -22.37 -38.34
C ALA A 265 -24.14 -21.81 -39.70
N VAL A 266 -23.95 -20.51 -39.92
CA VAL A 266 -24.17 -19.83 -41.21
C VAL A 266 -22.88 -19.21 -41.78
N CYS A 267 -21.84 -18.98 -40.96
CA CYS A 267 -20.54 -18.45 -41.38
C CYS A 267 -19.43 -18.94 -40.40
N PRO A 268 -18.18 -19.22 -40.85
CA PRO A 268 -17.11 -19.66 -39.96
C PRO A 268 -16.67 -18.55 -38.98
N ASN A 269 -16.39 -18.93 -37.73
CA ASN A 269 -15.72 -18.06 -36.76
C ASN A 269 -14.22 -18.06 -37.04
N LEU A 270 -13.74 -17.04 -37.74
CA LEU A 270 -12.32 -16.89 -38.12
C LEU A 270 -11.48 -16.23 -37.02
N LEU A 271 -12.10 -15.45 -36.10
CA LEU A 271 -11.37 -14.76 -35.03
C LEU A 271 -11.01 -15.72 -33.89
N ASN A 272 -11.86 -16.71 -33.62
CA ASN A 272 -11.64 -17.78 -32.65
C ASN A 272 -11.09 -17.32 -31.28
N ARG A 273 -11.52 -16.13 -30.82
CA ARG A 273 -11.13 -15.48 -29.56
C ARG A 273 -9.66 -15.02 -29.47
N GLU A 274 -8.96 -14.90 -30.59
CA GLU A 274 -7.62 -14.31 -30.66
C GLU A 274 -7.69 -12.78 -30.51
N PHE A 275 -8.05 -12.31 -29.30
CA PHE A 275 -8.23 -10.89 -28.98
C PHE A 275 -6.95 -10.16 -28.54
N GLU A 276 -5.83 -10.88 -28.51
CA GLU A 276 -4.48 -10.33 -28.32
C GLU A 276 -3.90 -10.12 -29.72
N GLN A 277 -4.09 -8.90 -30.22
CA GLN A 277 -3.62 -8.45 -31.52
C GLN A 277 -2.80 -7.19 -31.29
N ASP A 278 -1.68 -7.06 -32.00
CA ASP A 278 -0.77 -5.93 -31.85
C ASP A 278 -0.74 -5.03 -33.09
N GLU A 279 -1.45 -5.40 -34.17
CA GLU A 279 -1.52 -4.67 -35.43
C GLU A 279 -2.81 -3.82 -35.51
N PRO A 280 -2.70 -2.48 -35.43
CA PRO A 280 -3.85 -1.59 -35.61
C PRO A 280 -4.53 -1.80 -36.96
N GLY A 281 -5.86 -1.77 -36.98
CA GLY A 281 -6.66 -1.89 -38.19
C GLY A 281 -6.81 -3.30 -38.76
N LYS A 282 -6.16 -4.31 -38.17
CA LYS A 282 -6.23 -5.70 -38.62
C LYS A 282 -7.53 -6.40 -38.22
N VAL A 283 -8.00 -6.19 -36.99
CA VAL A 283 -9.20 -6.85 -36.48
C VAL A 283 -10.13 -5.85 -35.82
N PHE A 284 -11.33 -5.74 -36.38
CA PHE A 284 -12.44 -4.97 -35.81
C PHE A 284 -13.49 -5.92 -35.24
N VAL A 285 -14.11 -5.52 -34.14
CA VAL A 285 -15.32 -6.15 -33.60
C VAL A 285 -16.47 -5.16 -33.63
N THR A 286 -17.69 -5.63 -33.89
CA THR A 286 -18.88 -4.78 -33.95
C THR A 286 -20.08 -5.44 -33.29
N ASP A 287 -20.92 -4.61 -32.67
CA ASP A 287 -22.16 -5.03 -32.04
C ASP A 287 -23.12 -3.84 -31.88
N ILE A 288 -24.40 -4.13 -31.58
CA ILE A 288 -25.43 -3.15 -31.25
C ILE A 288 -25.86 -3.32 -29.81
N THR A 289 -25.88 -2.21 -29.06
CA THR A 289 -26.45 -2.18 -27.72
C THR A 289 -27.75 -1.36 -27.66
N TYR A 290 -28.64 -1.80 -26.80
CA TYR A 290 -29.91 -1.14 -26.47
C TYR A 290 -29.70 -0.09 -25.38
N LEU A 291 -30.28 1.08 -25.59
CA LEU A 291 -30.23 2.25 -24.74
C LEU A 291 -31.66 2.70 -24.38
N PRO A 292 -32.34 2.01 -23.43
CA PRO A 292 -33.65 2.44 -22.96
C PRO A 292 -33.53 3.74 -22.15
N ASN A 293 -34.31 4.76 -22.50
CA ASN A 293 -34.38 6.00 -21.72
C ASN A 293 -35.47 5.93 -20.63
N ARG A 294 -35.51 6.92 -19.74
CA ARG A 294 -36.50 6.98 -18.65
C ARG A 294 -37.94 7.21 -19.12
N SER A 295 -38.14 7.76 -20.32
CA SER A 295 -39.48 7.96 -20.90
C SER A 295 -40.04 6.71 -21.61
N GLY A 296 -39.28 5.61 -21.64
CA GLY A 296 -39.68 4.34 -22.27
C GLY A 296 -39.38 4.25 -23.77
N GLN A 297 -38.76 5.28 -24.36
CA GLN A 297 -38.28 5.23 -25.74
C GLN A 297 -36.97 4.44 -25.80
N MET A 298 -36.86 3.58 -26.82
CA MET A 298 -35.68 2.78 -27.06
C MET A 298 -34.78 3.46 -28.09
N ALA A 299 -33.51 3.63 -27.76
CA ALA A 299 -32.46 3.95 -28.70
C ALA A 299 -31.48 2.77 -28.83
N TYR A 300 -30.69 2.81 -29.90
CA TYR A 300 -29.74 1.78 -30.26
C TYR A 300 -28.41 2.45 -30.60
N LEU A 301 -27.32 1.87 -30.11
CA LEU A 301 -25.96 2.28 -30.41
C LEU A 301 -25.25 1.11 -31.10
N SER A 302 -24.89 1.29 -32.36
CA SER A 302 -23.96 0.40 -33.06
C SER A 302 -22.55 0.97 -32.94
N ALA A 303 -21.57 0.12 -32.68
CA ALA A 303 -20.17 0.55 -32.57
C ALA A 303 -19.22 -0.45 -33.22
N VAL A 304 -18.09 0.05 -33.71
CA VAL A 304 -16.96 -0.72 -34.22
C VAL A 304 -15.75 -0.39 -33.39
N LYS A 305 -15.11 -1.44 -32.87
CA LYS A 305 -13.92 -1.32 -32.02
C LYS A 305 -12.75 -2.05 -32.66
N ASP A 306 -11.60 -1.40 -32.68
CA ASP A 306 -10.33 -2.02 -33.02
C ASP A 306 -9.86 -2.92 -31.85
N VAL A 307 -9.49 -4.17 -32.14
CA VAL A 307 -9.09 -5.13 -31.11
C VAL A 307 -7.70 -4.82 -30.54
N ALA A 308 -6.77 -4.35 -31.36
CA ALA A 308 -5.40 -4.07 -30.97
C ALA A 308 -5.30 -2.77 -30.16
N THR A 309 -5.85 -1.68 -30.69
CA THR A 309 -5.77 -0.36 -30.05
C THR A 309 -6.82 -0.18 -28.95
N ARG A 310 -7.89 -0.98 -28.98
CA ARG A 310 -9.11 -0.86 -28.19
C ARG A 310 -9.93 0.39 -28.50
N GLU A 311 -9.60 1.17 -29.53
CA GLU A 311 -10.37 2.37 -29.89
C GLU A 311 -11.75 2.03 -30.45
N ILE A 312 -12.71 2.90 -30.18
CA ILE A 312 -13.97 2.93 -30.94
C ILE A 312 -13.74 3.75 -32.19
N VAL A 313 -13.70 3.09 -33.33
CA VAL A 313 -13.34 3.69 -34.63
C VAL A 313 -14.56 4.29 -35.31
N ALA A 314 -15.74 3.68 -35.12
CA ALA A 314 -16.99 4.18 -35.67
C ALA A 314 -18.17 3.82 -34.77
N TYR A 315 -19.21 4.65 -34.78
CA TYR A 315 -20.45 4.38 -34.07
C TYR A 315 -21.63 5.17 -34.64
N GLU A 316 -22.86 4.67 -34.45
CA GLU A 316 -24.10 5.35 -34.82
C GLU A 316 -25.16 5.16 -33.73
N VAL A 317 -25.93 6.22 -33.47
CA VAL A 317 -27.05 6.22 -32.51
C VAL A 317 -28.34 6.54 -33.23
N THR A 318 -29.35 5.68 -33.06
CA THR A 318 -30.67 5.86 -33.69
C THR A 318 -31.79 5.36 -32.77
N THR A 319 -33.02 5.78 -33.05
CA THR A 319 -34.24 5.27 -32.38
C THR A 319 -34.85 4.08 -33.12
N THR A 320 -34.28 3.65 -34.24
CA THR A 320 -34.83 2.55 -35.06
C THR A 320 -33.79 1.47 -35.33
N LEU A 321 -34.14 0.22 -35.04
CA LEU A 321 -33.28 -0.95 -35.25
C LEU A 321 -33.39 -1.50 -36.70
N THR A 322 -33.33 -0.64 -37.70
CA THR A 322 -33.32 -1.05 -39.12
C THR A 322 -31.91 -1.36 -39.61
N MET A 323 -31.76 -1.82 -40.85
CA MET A 323 -30.45 -2.02 -41.49
C MET A 323 -29.62 -0.74 -41.60
N GLU A 324 -30.25 0.44 -41.61
CA GLU A 324 -29.55 1.73 -41.74
C GLU A 324 -28.54 1.96 -40.61
N ILE A 325 -28.80 1.49 -39.39
CA ILE A 325 -27.85 1.67 -38.28
C ILE A 325 -26.47 1.07 -38.60
N VAL A 326 -26.44 -0.15 -39.14
CA VAL A 326 -25.19 -0.84 -39.46
C VAL A 326 -24.57 -0.30 -40.76
N TYR A 327 -25.38 0.20 -41.68
CA TYR A 327 -24.87 0.85 -42.90
C TYR A 327 -24.21 2.19 -42.62
N HIS A 328 -24.81 3.04 -41.78
CA HIS A 328 -24.21 4.28 -41.34
C HIS A 328 -22.94 4.03 -40.52
N THR A 329 -22.95 3.01 -39.66
CA THR A 329 -21.76 2.63 -38.88
C THR A 329 -20.62 2.16 -39.80
N LEU A 330 -20.90 1.34 -40.82
CA LEU A 330 -19.90 0.95 -41.82
C LEU A 330 -19.40 2.14 -42.65
N GLN A 331 -20.28 3.09 -42.99
CA GLN A 331 -19.90 4.28 -43.72
C GLN A 331 -18.92 5.14 -42.91
N LYS A 332 -19.20 5.36 -41.63
CA LYS A 332 -18.28 6.05 -40.71
C LYS A 332 -16.97 5.29 -40.52
N LEU A 333 -17.01 3.96 -40.45
CA LEU A 333 -15.80 3.14 -40.41
C LEU A 333 -14.97 3.36 -41.68
N LYS A 334 -15.60 3.35 -42.85
CA LYS A 334 -14.92 3.58 -44.12
C LYS A 334 -14.24 4.96 -44.15
N GLU A 335 -14.94 5.99 -43.68
CA GLU A 335 -14.40 7.35 -43.56
C GLU A 335 -13.22 7.42 -42.60
N ALA A 336 -13.30 6.75 -41.44
CA ALA A 336 -12.22 6.71 -40.46
C ALA A 336 -10.97 5.95 -40.95
N LEU A 337 -11.15 4.96 -41.84
CA LEU A 337 -10.03 4.22 -42.44
C LEU A 337 -9.35 4.99 -43.58
N ASP A 338 -10.03 5.95 -44.21
CA ASP A 338 -9.48 6.83 -45.26
C ASP A 338 -8.68 6.06 -46.35
N ASP A 339 -9.29 4.99 -46.89
CA ASP A 339 -8.69 4.04 -47.85
C ASP A 339 -7.42 3.29 -47.36
N ASN A 340 -6.97 3.52 -46.14
CA ASN A 340 -5.88 2.81 -45.48
C ASN A 340 -6.39 1.55 -44.76
N VAL A 341 -6.75 0.54 -45.56
CA VAL A 341 -7.26 -0.75 -45.06
C VAL A 341 -6.12 -1.77 -44.99
N HIS A 342 -5.91 -2.36 -43.82
CA HIS A 342 -4.94 -3.44 -43.63
C HIS A 342 -5.23 -4.60 -44.62
N PRO A 343 -4.23 -5.22 -45.27
CA PRO A 343 -4.47 -6.28 -46.26
C PRO A 343 -5.26 -7.48 -45.71
N GLU A 344 -5.06 -7.78 -44.42
CA GLU A 344 -5.75 -8.85 -43.70
C GLU A 344 -6.90 -8.33 -42.82
N ALA A 345 -7.39 -7.11 -43.07
CA ALA A 345 -8.41 -6.49 -42.24
C ALA A 345 -9.67 -7.36 -42.15
N MET A 346 -10.17 -7.55 -40.94
CA MET A 346 -11.34 -8.36 -40.63
C MET A 346 -12.33 -7.58 -39.77
N ILE A 347 -13.62 -7.78 -40.00
CA ILE A 347 -14.68 -7.34 -39.08
C ILE A 347 -15.43 -8.54 -38.54
N HIS A 348 -15.48 -8.63 -37.20
CA HIS A 348 -16.13 -9.71 -36.46
C HIS A 348 -17.41 -9.21 -35.79
N SER A 349 -18.50 -9.95 -35.94
CA SER A 349 -19.79 -9.64 -35.32
C SER A 349 -20.43 -10.90 -34.73
N ASP A 350 -21.56 -10.76 -34.05
CA ASP A 350 -22.44 -11.89 -33.83
C ASP A 350 -23.20 -12.30 -35.10
N GLN A 351 -24.04 -13.34 -34.98
CA GLN A 351 -24.94 -13.79 -36.05
C GLN A 351 -26.30 -13.08 -36.00
N GLY A 352 -26.34 -11.83 -35.54
CA GLY A 352 -27.53 -10.99 -35.59
C GLY A 352 -28.03 -10.79 -37.02
N PHE A 353 -29.34 -10.58 -37.16
CA PHE A 353 -29.99 -10.40 -38.46
C PHE A 353 -29.27 -9.33 -39.32
N HIS A 354 -28.86 -8.21 -38.72
CA HIS A 354 -28.15 -7.13 -39.40
C HIS A 354 -26.86 -7.59 -40.07
N TYR A 355 -26.05 -8.42 -39.40
CA TYR A 355 -24.73 -8.82 -39.90
C TYR A 355 -24.79 -10.00 -40.88
N THR A 356 -25.83 -10.82 -40.79
CA THR A 356 -26.10 -11.90 -41.75
C THR A 356 -26.76 -11.43 -43.05
N HIS A 357 -27.25 -10.18 -43.10
CA HIS A 357 -27.98 -9.65 -44.24
C HIS A 357 -27.07 -9.50 -45.48
N PRO A 358 -27.47 -9.98 -46.68
CA PRO A 358 -26.59 -9.99 -47.86
C PRO A 358 -26.02 -8.63 -48.26
N GLU A 359 -26.82 -7.56 -48.11
CA GLU A 359 -26.36 -6.19 -48.41
C GLU A 359 -25.25 -5.72 -47.45
N TYR A 360 -25.30 -6.11 -46.18
CA TYR A 360 -24.23 -5.82 -45.23
C TYR A 360 -22.94 -6.53 -45.68
N GLN A 361 -23.03 -7.83 -46.00
CA GLN A 361 -21.88 -8.62 -46.48
C GLN A 361 -21.26 -8.02 -47.75
N ARG A 362 -22.09 -7.55 -48.70
CA ARG A 362 -21.62 -6.87 -49.91
C ARG A 362 -20.86 -5.59 -49.59
N ARG A 363 -21.33 -4.77 -48.64
CA ARG A 363 -20.67 -3.53 -48.22
C ARG A 363 -19.33 -3.80 -47.53
N VAL A 364 -19.29 -4.77 -46.61
CA VAL A 364 -18.06 -5.23 -45.94
C VAL A 364 -17.03 -5.68 -46.98
N LYS A 365 -17.42 -6.51 -47.95
CA LYS A 365 -16.55 -6.97 -49.03
C LYS A 365 -16.05 -5.81 -49.90
N LYS A 366 -16.89 -4.81 -50.19
CA LYS A 366 -16.52 -3.61 -50.95
C LYS A 366 -15.47 -2.75 -50.21
N MET A 367 -15.47 -2.79 -48.88
CA MET A 367 -14.45 -2.16 -48.03
C MET A 367 -13.17 -3.00 -47.90
N LYS A 368 -13.05 -4.14 -48.61
CA LYS A 368 -11.94 -5.09 -48.54
C LYS A 368 -11.74 -5.71 -47.15
N LEU A 369 -12.79 -5.73 -46.33
CA LEU A 369 -12.78 -6.38 -45.03
C LEU A 369 -13.23 -7.84 -45.17
N THR A 370 -12.54 -8.76 -44.50
CA THR A 370 -12.98 -10.14 -44.33
C THR A 370 -14.05 -10.18 -43.25
N GLN A 371 -15.21 -10.77 -43.53
CA GLN A 371 -16.25 -10.93 -42.51
C GLN A 371 -16.01 -12.19 -41.68
N SER A 372 -16.12 -12.05 -40.37
CA SER A 372 -16.07 -13.15 -39.41
C SER A 372 -17.29 -13.04 -38.49
N MET A 373 -17.87 -14.17 -38.09
CA MET A 373 -19.02 -14.16 -37.18
C MET A 373 -18.84 -15.17 -36.06
N SER A 374 -19.28 -14.80 -34.85
CA SER A 374 -19.26 -15.70 -33.71
C SER A 374 -20.19 -16.89 -33.91
N ARG A 375 -20.06 -17.91 -33.04
CA ARG A 375 -21.09 -18.95 -32.96
C ARG A 375 -22.33 -18.38 -32.28
N ARG A 376 -23.51 -18.70 -32.81
CA ARG A 376 -24.78 -18.28 -32.22
C ARG A 376 -24.85 -18.74 -30.75
N GLY A 377 -25.20 -17.83 -29.84
CA GLY A 377 -25.31 -18.13 -28.40
C GLY A 377 -23.98 -18.07 -27.61
N ASN A 378 -22.86 -17.71 -28.24
CA ASN A 378 -21.57 -17.59 -27.56
C ASN A 378 -21.10 -16.13 -27.45
N CYS A 379 -21.49 -15.46 -26.37
CA CYS A 379 -21.06 -14.08 -26.11
C CYS A 379 -19.56 -13.92 -25.79
N LEU A 380 -18.83 -15.00 -25.51
CA LEU A 380 -17.37 -14.89 -25.30
C LEU A 380 -16.63 -14.52 -26.59
N ASP A 381 -17.21 -14.83 -27.74
CA ASP A 381 -16.61 -14.55 -29.05
C ASP A 381 -16.69 -13.04 -29.41
N ASN A 382 -17.55 -12.27 -28.72
CA ASN A 382 -17.66 -10.81 -28.89
C ASN A 382 -17.26 -10.02 -27.64
N ALA A 383 -16.52 -10.65 -26.72
CA ALA A 383 -16.16 -10.09 -25.43
C ALA A 383 -15.54 -8.66 -25.47
N PRO A 384 -14.70 -8.28 -26.45
CA PRO A 384 -14.08 -6.95 -26.45
C PRO A 384 -15.06 -5.78 -26.63
N ILE A 385 -16.10 -5.94 -27.48
CA ILE A 385 -17.13 -4.91 -27.69
C ILE A 385 -18.19 -4.96 -26.58
N GLU A 386 -18.54 -6.16 -26.10
CA GLU A 386 -19.44 -6.29 -24.93
C GLU A 386 -18.86 -5.63 -23.68
N SER A 387 -17.54 -5.79 -23.44
CA SER A 387 -16.83 -5.13 -22.36
C SER A 387 -16.87 -3.60 -22.48
N PHE A 388 -16.76 -3.08 -23.71
CA PHE A 388 -16.93 -1.66 -23.99
C PHE A 388 -18.35 -1.19 -23.66
N PHE A 389 -19.40 -1.86 -24.15
CA PHE A 389 -20.78 -1.48 -23.84
C PHE A 389 -21.10 -1.57 -22.35
N GLY A 390 -20.51 -2.54 -21.64
CA GLY A 390 -20.59 -2.59 -20.18
C GLY A 390 -20.01 -1.34 -19.53
N HIS A 391 -18.83 -0.88 -19.97
CA HIS A 391 -18.22 0.36 -19.47
C HIS A 391 -19.06 1.58 -19.80
N PHE A 392 -19.49 1.72 -21.07
CA PHE A 392 -20.36 2.78 -21.53
C PHE A 392 -21.60 2.92 -20.64
N LYS A 393 -22.33 1.82 -20.41
CA LYS A 393 -23.57 1.84 -19.62
C LYS A 393 -23.36 2.11 -18.14
N ASP A 394 -22.20 1.75 -17.60
CA ASP A 394 -21.85 2.03 -16.21
C ASP A 394 -21.45 3.50 -16.03
N GLU A 395 -20.71 4.06 -16.98
CA GLU A 395 -20.05 5.37 -16.87
C GLU A 395 -20.97 6.51 -17.33
N VAL A 396 -21.78 6.31 -18.38
CA VAL A 396 -22.68 7.31 -18.98
C VAL A 396 -24.09 7.26 -18.40
N GLU A 397 -24.63 8.42 -18.01
CA GLU A 397 -26.00 8.57 -17.50
C GLU A 397 -27.05 8.64 -18.63
N PHE A 398 -26.93 7.79 -19.66
CA PHE A 398 -27.73 7.87 -20.89
C PHE A 398 -29.25 7.77 -20.66
N LYS A 399 -29.68 7.17 -19.54
CA LYS A 399 -31.09 7.03 -19.18
C LYS A 399 -31.77 8.35 -18.87
N GLN A 400 -30.99 9.38 -18.51
CA GLN A 400 -31.49 10.70 -18.16
C GLN A 400 -31.78 11.56 -19.40
N ALA A 401 -31.28 11.17 -20.57
CA ALA A 401 -31.49 11.88 -21.82
C ALA A 401 -32.98 11.95 -22.17
N THR A 402 -33.43 13.16 -22.51
CA THR A 402 -34.82 13.50 -22.84
C THR A 402 -35.07 13.53 -24.34
N SER A 403 -34.01 13.59 -25.16
CA SER A 403 -34.10 13.62 -26.62
C SER A 403 -32.99 12.79 -27.28
N LEU A 404 -33.18 12.42 -28.56
CA LEU A 404 -32.13 11.76 -29.34
C LEU A 404 -30.88 12.65 -29.50
N ALA A 405 -31.05 13.97 -29.64
CA ALA A 405 -29.94 14.90 -29.77
C ALA A 405 -29.08 14.94 -28.50
N GLU A 406 -29.72 15.00 -27.32
CA GLU A 406 -29.03 14.93 -26.04
C GLU A 406 -28.32 13.58 -25.85
N LEU A 407 -28.97 12.47 -26.21
CA LEU A 407 -28.36 11.15 -26.16
C LEU A 407 -27.13 11.05 -27.08
N LYS A 408 -27.22 11.58 -28.31
CA LYS A 408 -26.09 11.65 -29.23
C LYS A 408 -24.93 12.44 -28.61
N GLY A 409 -25.19 13.61 -28.03
CA GLY A 409 -24.18 14.40 -27.33
C GLY A 409 -23.48 13.64 -26.19
N LEU A 410 -24.24 12.92 -25.35
CA LEU A 410 -23.67 12.09 -24.28
C LEU A 410 -22.82 10.94 -24.82
N VAL A 411 -23.24 10.34 -25.94
CA VAL A 411 -22.47 9.29 -26.60
C VAL A 411 -21.19 9.87 -27.18
N ASP A 412 -21.26 10.97 -27.93
CA ASP A 412 -20.12 11.63 -28.55
C ASP A 412 -19.05 12.04 -27.51
N GLU A 413 -19.49 12.68 -26.42
CA GLU A 413 -18.62 13.04 -25.29
C GLU A 413 -17.92 11.80 -24.71
N TYR A 414 -18.66 10.69 -24.55
CA TYR A 414 -18.07 9.47 -24.02
C TYR A 414 -17.10 8.80 -25.00
N MET A 415 -17.35 8.85 -26.31
CA MET A 415 -16.44 8.27 -27.30
C MET A 415 -15.10 9.01 -27.30
N ALA A 416 -15.14 10.35 -27.25
CA ALA A 416 -13.95 11.18 -27.08
C ALA A 416 -13.25 10.85 -25.75
N HIS A 417 -13.97 10.83 -24.63
CA HIS A 417 -13.41 10.45 -23.33
C HIS A 417 -12.77 9.06 -23.37
N TYR A 418 -13.46 8.05 -23.93
CA TYR A 418 -13.00 6.67 -23.98
C TYR A 418 -11.71 6.52 -24.79
N ASN A 419 -11.63 7.15 -25.96
CA ASN A 419 -10.48 7.04 -26.85
C ASN A 419 -9.30 7.91 -26.40
N GLU A 420 -9.55 9.13 -25.91
CA GLU A 420 -8.53 10.16 -25.76
C GLU A 420 -8.12 10.41 -24.31
N THR A 421 -9.00 10.18 -23.34
CA THR A 421 -8.75 10.52 -21.92
C THR A 421 -8.70 9.28 -21.01
N ARG A 422 -9.49 8.25 -21.32
CA ARG A 422 -9.70 7.10 -20.44
C ARG A 422 -8.57 6.09 -20.52
N LYS A 423 -7.60 6.22 -19.62
CA LYS A 423 -6.49 5.27 -19.50
C LYS A 423 -6.95 3.86 -19.14
N GLN A 424 -6.30 2.87 -19.74
CA GLN A 424 -6.62 1.46 -19.52
C GLN A 424 -5.41 0.72 -18.94
N TRP A 425 -5.64 0.02 -17.83
CA TRP A 425 -4.57 -0.70 -17.10
C TRP A 425 -3.77 -1.66 -18.00
N ASN A 426 -4.47 -2.38 -18.89
CA ASN A 426 -3.87 -3.38 -19.77
C ASN A 426 -3.21 -2.76 -21.02
N LEU A 427 -3.43 -1.48 -21.31
CA LEU A 427 -2.78 -0.76 -22.42
C LEU A 427 -1.57 0.01 -21.93
N LYS A 428 -0.75 -0.60 -21.06
CA LYS A 428 0.38 0.08 -20.41
C LYS A 428 -0.03 1.39 -19.71
N LYS A 429 -1.28 1.50 -19.25
CA LYS A 429 -1.88 2.71 -18.65
C LYS A 429 -1.98 3.91 -19.62
N MET A 430 -1.98 3.65 -20.91
CA MET A 430 -2.23 4.63 -21.96
C MET A 430 -3.74 4.69 -22.28
N THR A 431 -4.15 5.76 -22.95
CA THR A 431 -5.46 5.83 -23.60
C THR A 431 -5.43 5.02 -24.90
N PRO A 432 -6.58 4.56 -25.43
CA PRO A 432 -6.63 3.87 -26.71
C PRO A 432 -5.91 4.61 -27.85
N ALA A 433 -6.09 5.93 -27.96
CA ALA A 433 -5.41 6.75 -28.97
C ALA A 433 -3.90 6.81 -28.76
N GLN A 434 -3.43 6.97 -27.52
CA GLN A 434 -2.00 6.91 -27.19
C GLN A 434 -1.42 5.53 -27.49
N TYR A 435 -2.17 4.47 -27.21
CA TYR A 435 -1.72 3.10 -27.45
C TYR A 435 -1.64 2.78 -28.95
N ARG A 436 -2.58 3.29 -29.76
CA ARG A 436 -2.45 3.25 -31.23
C ARG A 436 -1.13 3.88 -31.68
N SER A 437 -0.85 5.12 -31.25
CA SER A 437 0.39 5.80 -31.61
C SER A 437 1.63 5.04 -31.13
N HIS A 438 1.57 4.43 -29.95
CA HIS A 438 2.62 3.55 -29.43
C HIS A 438 2.86 2.33 -30.32
N LEU A 439 1.80 1.67 -30.80
CA LEU A 439 1.91 0.50 -31.69
C LEU A 439 2.43 0.87 -33.08
N ILE A 440 2.06 2.04 -33.61
CA ILE A 440 2.53 2.51 -34.92
C ILE A 440 4.02 2.92 -34.87
N ALA A 441 4.49 3.40 -33.72
CA ALA A 441 5.86 3.85 -33.53
C ALA A 441 6.84 2.72 -33.11
N ALA A 442 6.32 1.56 -32.69
CA ALA A 442 7.09 0.39 -32.29
C ALA A 442 7.44 -0.49 -33.49
#